data_AF-S7P5B4-F1
#
_entry.id   AF-S7P5B4-F1
#
_cell.length_a   1.000
_cell.length_b   1.000
_cell.length_c   1.000
_cell.angle_alpha   90.00
_cell.angle_beta   90.00
_cell.angle_gamma   90.00
#
_symmetry.space_group_name_H-M   'P 1'
#
loop_
_entity.id
_entity.type
_entity.pdbx_description
1 polymer ?
#
loop_
_entity_poly.entity_id
_entity_poly.type
_entity_poly.pdbx_seq_one_letter_code
_entity_poly.pdbx_strand_id
1 'polypeptide(L)' 'MTVVFPRRFWWQNRGVFSTRQQQALASVTLPRIICDNTGITTVSKNNIFMSNKFPRDFVSCSRVPKLDLASWRERD' A
#
# COMPACT_ATOMS: atom_id res chain seq x y z
N MET A 1 -18.99 2.44 0.68
CA MET A 1 -19.22 2.26 2.14
C MET A 1 -17.88 2.00 2.80
N THR A 2 -17.26 3.00 3.42
CA THR A 2 -16.17 2.73 4.37
C THR A 2 -16.84 2.50 5.71
N VAL A 3 -16.72 1.29 6.25
CA VAL A 3 -17.23 0.99 7.59
C VAL A 3 -16.28 1.66 8.60
N VAL A 4 -16.52 2.93 8.92
CA VAL A 4 -15.81 3.69 9.97
C VAL A 4 -16.76 3.90 11.15
N PHE A 5 -17.06 2.82 11.86
CA PHE A 5 -17.64 2.88 13.21
C PHE A 5 -16.50 2.90 14.24
N PRO A 6 -16.69 3.21 15.54
CA PRO A 6 -15.60 3.36 16.51
C PRO A 6 -14.86 2.03 16.75
N ARG A 7 -14.02 1.66 15.80
CA ARG A 7 -13.12 0.53 15.81
C ARG A 7 -11.89 1.03 16.53
N ARG A 8 -11.68 0.58 17.76
CA ARG A 8 -10.50 0.94 18.58
C ARG A 8 -9.18 0.87 17.78
N PHE A 9 -9.09 -0.11 16.87
CA PHE A 9 -7.91 -0.39 16.06
C PHE A 9 -8.00 0.07 14.60
N TRP A 10 -8.86 1.03 14.27
CA TRP A 10 -8.80 1.65 12.94
C TRP A 10 -7.43 2.30 12.73
N TRP A 11 -6.79 2.05 11.58
CA TRP A 11 -5.38 2.41 11.36
C TRP A 11 -5.09 3.92 11.46
N GLN A 12 -6.08 4.78 11.24
CA GLN A 12 -5.93 6.23 11.38
C GLN A 12 -6.19 6.74 12.81
N ASN A 13 -6.66 5.88 13.72
CA ASN A 13 -6.90 6.29 15.09
C ASN A 13 -5.59 6.64 15.80
N ARG A 14 -5.66 7.65 16.67
CA ARG A 14 -4.55 8.03 17.54
C ARG A 14 -4.17 6.87 18.45
N GLY A 15 -2.87 6.63 18.58
CA GLY A 15 -2.32 5.57 19.43
C GLY A 15 -2.27 4.18 18.80
N VAL A 16 -2.82 3.98 17.59
CA VAL A 16 -2.67 2.71 16.85
C VAL A 16 -1.34 2.67 16.09
N PHE A 17 -1.04 3.73 15.35
CA PHE A 17 0.22 3.91 14.65
C PHE A 17 0.79 5.30 14.94
N SER A 18 2.11 5.43 14.91
CA SER A 18 2.78 6.73 14.89
C SER A 18 2.50 7.47 13.58
N THR A 19 2.70 8.78 13.55
CA THR A 19 2.53 9.58 12.33
C THR A 19 3.38 9.07 11.16
N ARG A 20 4.63 8.64 11.44
CA ARG A 20 5.52 8.09 10.41
C ARG A 20 5.00 6.75 9.86
N GLN A 21 4.51 5.88 10.74
CA GLN A 21 3.89 4.60 10.34
C GLN A 21 2.62 4.83 9.50
N GLN A 22 1.77 5.80 9.86
CA GLN A 22 0.58 6.15 9.07
C GLN A 22 0.93 6.68 7.68
N GLN A 23 1.97 7.51 7.56
CA GLN A 23 2.48 8.00 6.27
C GLN A 23 2.99 6.85 5.39
N ALA A 24 3.72 5.90 5.96
CA ALA A 24 4.16 4.70 5.25
C ALA A 24 2.96 3.86 4.78
N LEU A 25 1.98 3.59 5.65
CA LEU A 25 0.78 2.82 5.30
C LEU A 25 -0.06 3.49 4.20
N ALA A 26 -0.15 4.83 4.20
CA ALA A 26 -0.88 5.58 3.18
C ALA A 26 -0.29 5.44 1.77
N SER A 27 0.97 5.02 1.65
CA SER A 27 1.64 4.78 0.37
C SER A 27 1.38 3.39 -0.24
N VAL A 28 0.78 2.47 0.53
CA VAL A 28 0.56 1.08 0.10
C VAL A 28 -0.49 1.02 -1.00
N THR A 29 -0.20 0.25 -2.05
CA THR A 29 -1.12 0.03 -3.17
C THR A 29 -1.29 -1.47 -3.42
N LEU A 30 -2.47 -1.89 -3.92
CA LEU A 30 -2.71 -3.30 -4.26
C LEU A 30 -1.76 -3.84 -5.36
N PRO A 31 -1.42 -3.09 -6.44
CA PRO A 31 -0.35 -3.49 -7.37
C PRO A 31 0.96 -3.83 -6.67
N ARG A 32 1.33 -3.08 -5.61
CA ARG A 32 2.55 -3.37 -4.85
C ARG A 32 2.46 -4.70 -4.11
N ILE A 33 1.34 -4.97 -3.46
CA ILE A 33 1.11 -6.24 -2.76
C ILE A 33 1.23 -7.42 -3.74
N ILE A 34 0.69 -7.29 -4.96
CA ILE A 34 0.84 -8.31 -6.00
C ILE A 34 2.31 -8.49 -6.38
N CYS A 35 3.05 -7.41 -6.61
CA CYS A 35 4.48 -7.46 -6.95
C CYS A 35 5.33 -8.12 -5.86
N ASP A 36 5.00 -7.94 -4.57
CA ASP A 36 5.79 -8.47 -3.46
C ASP A 36 5.50 -9.95 -3.16
N ASN A 37 4.29 -10.44 -3.48
CA ASN A 37 3.83 -11.76 -3.05
C ASN A 37 3.61 -12.75 -4.21
N THR A 38 3.85 -12.34 -5.45
CA THR A 38 3.65 -13.18 -6.64
C THR A 38 4.83 -13.10 -7.60
N GLY A 39 4.90 -14.00 -8.58
CA GLY A 39 5.88 -13.95 -9.67
C GLY A 39 5.56 -12.94 -10.79
N ILE A 40 4.52 -12.11 -10.62
CA ILE A 40 4.09 -11.14 -11.63
C ILE A 40 5.03 -9.93 -11.62
N THR A 41 5.59 -9.59 -12.79
CA THR A 41 6.56 -8.48 -12.93
C THR A 41 5.98 -7.21 -13.54
N THR A 42 4.76 -7.27 -14.07
CA THR A 42 4.05 -6.15 -14.70
C THR A 42 2.62 -6.07 -14.15
N VAL A 43 2.25 -4.91 -13.58
CA VAL A 43 0.99 -4.70 -12.84
C VAL A 43 0.28 -3.43 -13.30
N SER A 44 -1.00 -3.30 -12.96
CA SER A 44 -1.79 -2.10 -13.27
C SER A 44 -1.21 -0.82 -12.64
N LYS A 45 -1.26 0.28 -13.38
CA LYS A 45 -0.88 1.63 -12.92
C LYS A 45 -1.91 2.19 -11.92
N ASN A 46 -1.43 3.02 -10.99
CA ASN A 46 -2.26 3.91 -10.16
C ASN A 46 -3.48 3.21 -9.53
N ASN A 47 -4.68 3.50 -10.05
CA ASN A 47 -5.93 2.87 -9.64
C ASN A 47 -6.14 1.55 -10.41
N ILE A 48 -5.83 0.45 -9.73
CA ILE A 48 -6.01 -0.91 -10.26
C ILE A 48 -7.45 -1.22 -10.66
N PHE A 49 -8.44 -0.60 -10.02
CA PHE A 49 -9.85 -0.85 -10.30
C PHE A 49 -10.35 -0.18 -11.60
N MET A 50 -9.56 0.75 -12.17
CA MET A 50 -9.86 1.40 -13.45
C MET A 50 -8.98 0.91 -14.60
N SER A 51 -7.81 0.37 -14.29
CA SER A 51 -6.84 -0.11 -15.28
C SER A 51 -7.29 -1.44 -15.89
N ASN A 52 -7.63 -1.43 -17.18
CA ASN A 52 -8.21 -2.61 -17.84
C ASN A 52 -7.63 -2.93 -19.24
N LYS A 53 -6.71 -2.12 -19.78
CA LYS A 53 -6.11 -2.37 -21.10
C LYS A 53 -4.60 -2.57 -21.03
N PHE A 54 -4.16 -3.79 -21.33
CA PHE A 54 -2.75 -4.12 -21.54
C PHE A 54 -2.30 -3.76 -22.98
N PRO A 55 -1.09 -3.23 -23.21
CA PRO A 55 -0.06 -2.85 -22.22
C PRO A 55 -0.22 -1.43 -21.66
N ARG A 56 -1.15 -0.63 -22.21
CA ARG A 56 -1.28 0.81 -21.95
C ARG A 56 -1.36 1.15 -20.45
N ASP A 57 -2.14 0.39 -19.69
CA ASP A 57 -2.46 0.68 -18.29
C ASP A 57 -1.56 -0.07 -17.30
N PHE A 58 -0.45 -0.66 -17.76
CA PHE A 58 0.42 -1.50 -16.94
C PHE A 58 1.86 -0.97 -16.85
N VAL A 59 2.55 -1.23 -15.72
CA VAL A 59 3.95 -0.86 -15.44
C VAL A 59 4.71 -2.03 -14.83
N SER A 60 6.03 -2.02 -15.00
CA SER A 60 6.92 -2.92 -14.27
C SER A 60 6.85 -2.67 -12.76
N CYS A 61 6.91 -3.73 -11.97
CA CYS A 61 7.00 -3.70 -10.51
C CYS A 61 8.18 -2.87 -9.97
N SER A 62 9.23 -2.67 -10.76
CA SER A 62 10.36 -1.79 -10.43
C SER A 62 9.95 -0.32 -10.25
N ARG A 63 8.84 0.11 -10.88
CA ARG A 63 8.32 1.48 -10.81
C ARG A 63 7.28 1.67 -9.69
N VAL A 64 6.92 0.61 -8.99
CA VAL A 64 5.91 0.65 -7.92
C VAL A 64 6.61 0.73 -6.56
N PRO A 65 6.46 1.83 -5.78
CA PRO A 65 7.17 2.03 -4.51
C PRO A 65 6.85 0.93 -3.48
N LYS A 66 7.88 0.39 -2.83
CA LYS A 66 7.74 -0.57 -1.72
C LYS A 66 7.27 0.15 -0.45
N LEU A 67 6.62 -0.60 0.46
CA LEU A 67 6.36 -0.11 1.80
C LEU A 67 7.68 0.07 2.57
N ASP A 68 7.90 1.28 3.08
CA ASP A 68 9.02 1.57 3.98
C ASP A 68 8.65 1.19 5.42
N LEU A 69 9.42 0.25 5.99
CA LEU A 69 9.24 -0.25 7.35
C LEU A 69 10.19 0.40 8.37
N ALA A 70 11.01 1.39 7.97
CA ALA A 70 11.99 2.03 8.85
C ALA A 70 11.37 2.60 10.14
N SER A 71 10.11 3.04 10.10
CA SER A 71 9.38 3.57 11.27
C SER A 71 8.92 2.51 12.28
N TRP A 72 9.10 1.21 12.00
CA TRP A 72 8.84 0.12 12.94
C TRP A 72 10.09 -0.34 13.69
N ARG A 73 11.26 0.22 13.39
CA ARG A 73 12.49 -0.14 14.10
C ARG A 73 12.40 0.34 15.56
N GLU A 74 12.40 -0.61 16.47
CA GLU A 74 12.51 -0.37 17.91
C GLU A 74 13.95 0.06 18.25
N ARG A 75 14.11 0.83 19.34
CA ARG A 75 15.44 1.10 19.91
C ARG A 75 15.63 0.07 21.01
N ASP A 76 16.69 -0.71 20.90
CA ASP A 76 17.12 -1.66 21.95
C ASP A 76 17.41 -0.93 23.27
#